data_AF-A0A8B6E6S8-F1
#
_entry.id   AF-A0A8B6E6S8-F1
#
_cell.length_a   1.000
_cell.length_b   1.000
_cell.length_c   1.000
_cell.angle_alpha   90.00
_cell.angle_beta   90.00
_cell.angle_gamma   90.00
#
_symmetry.space_group_name_H-M   'P 1'
#
loop_
_entity.id
_entity.type
_entity.pdbx_description
1 polymer ?
#
loop_
_entity_poly.entity_id
_entity_poly.type
_entity_poly.pdbx_seq_one_letter_code
_entity_poly.pdbx_strand_id
1 'polypeptide(L)'
;MVHPKECNSTLDSNCAETFDHRLENNPLQPKACTIYLAQYCVKVTGIWGGIVGTHRFCSSKDLGDRCQNVIYPDHDRMYRPCVHTCSADGCNSAATYWTKRTIAFIITAVFVSLKMMKF
;
A
#
# COMPACT_ATOMS: atom_id res chain seq x y z
N MET A 1 14.86 -9.92 7.77
CA MET A 1 13.87 -10.65 6.95
C MET A 1 12.51 -10.07 7.28
N VAL A 2 11.73 -9.70 6.28
CA VAL A 2 10.41 -9.06 6.49
C VAL A 2 9.30 -10.10 6.58
N HIS A 3 8.23 -9.81 7.32
CA HIS A 3 7.05 -10.67 7.46
C HIS A 3 5.80 -10.00 6.88
N PRO A 4 5.43 -10.23 5.61
CA PRO A 4 4.23 -9.65 5.02
C PRO A 4 2.96 -10.43 5.38
N LYS A 5 1.82 -9.77 5.26
CA LYS A 5 0.51 -10.44 5.26
C LYS A 5 0.18 -10.92 3.85
N GLU A 6 0.65 -12.09 3.44
CA GLU A 6 0.45 -12.59 2.07
C GLU A 6 -0.96 -13.14 1.84
N CYS A 7 -1.62 -12.73 0.75
CA CYS A 7 -2.97 -13.19 0.39
C CYS A 7 -3.31 -12.87 -1.07
N ASN A 8 -4.36 -13.53 -1.58
CA ASN A 8 -4.96 -13.26 -2.89
C ASN A 8 -6.49 -13.25 -2.75
N SER A 9 -7.15 -12.15 -3.07
CA SER A 9 -8.59 -11.99 -2.91
C SER A 9 -9.46 -12.91 -3.77
N THR A 10 -8.88 -13.58 -4.77
CA THR A 10 -9.57 -14.63 -5.53
C THR A 10 -9.60 -15.98 -4.81
N LEU A 11 -8.71 -16.20 -3.83
CA LEU A 11 -8.58 -17.45 -3.09
C LEU A 11 -8.96 -17.30 -1.61
N ASP A 12 -8.85 -16.09 -1.07
CA ASP A 12 -9.11 -15.77 0.33
C ASP A 12 -10.03 -14.55 0.43
N SER A 13 -11.25 -14.75 0.90
CA SER A 13 -12.26 -13.71 1.09
C SER A 13 -11.84 -12.65 2.12
N ASN A 14 -10.88 -12.94 2.98
CA ASN A 14 -10.36 -12.00 3.97
C ASN A 14 -9.24 -11.12 3.43
N CYS A 15 -8.78 -11.36 2.21
CA CYS A 15 -7.81 -10.50 1.53
C CYS A 15 -8.49 -9.22 1.01
N ALA A 16 -9.09 -8.46 1.92
CA ALA A 16 -9.76 -7.21 1.61
C ALA A 16 -8.74 -6.08 1.37
N GLU A 17 -9.16 -5.03 0.65
CA GLU A 17 -8.35 -3.83 0.45
C GLU A 17 -8.01 -3.17 1.79
N THR A 18 -9.02 -3.00 2.62
CA THR A 18 -8.91 -2.46 3.98
C THR A 18 -9.28 -3.56 4.95
N PHE A 19 -8.46 -3.76 5.97
CA PHE A 19 -8.82 -4.65 7.06
C PHE A 19 -9.66 -3.91 8.08
N ASP A 20 -10.76 -4.54 8.53
CA ASP A 20 -11.51 -4.03 9.67
C ASP A 20 -10.79 -4.44 10.96
N HIS A 21 -10.12 -3.48 11.59
CA HIS A 21 -9.40 -3.68 12.84
C HIS A 21 -10.31 -3.84 14.06
N ARG A 22 -11.63 -3.62 13.91
CA ARG A 22 -12.62 -3.85 14.97
C ARG A 22 -13.02 -5.32 15.08
N LEU A 23 -12.79 -6.09 14.02
CA LEU A 23 -12.94 -7.54 14.06
C LEU A 23 -11.65 -8.09 14.70
N GLU A 24 -11.75 -8.69 15.88
CA GLU A 24 -10.63 -9.38 16.56
C GLU A 24 -9.93 -10.39 15.65
N ASN A 25 -10.66 -10.90 14.65
CA ASN A 25 -10.18 -11.78 13.61
C ASN A 25 -9.84 -10.97 12.35
N ASN A 26 -8.69 -10.29 12.34
CA ASN A 26 -8.01 -10.06 11.07
C ASN A 26 -7.19 -11.33 10.77
N PRO A 27 -7.67 -12.25 9.92
CA PRO A 27 -7.14 -13.61 9.85
C PRO A 27 -5.74 -13.66 9.23
N LEU A 28 -5.32 -12.60 8.53
CA LEU A 28 -4.03 -12.57 7.89
C LEU A 28 -2.94 -12.19 8.89
N GLN A 29 -2.25 -13.22 9.36
CA GLN A 29 -1.06 -13.09 10.18
C GLN A 29 0.16 -12.84 9.28
N PRO A 30 1.08 -11.93 9.70
CA PRO A 30 2.38 -11.81 9.07
C PRO A 30 3.13 -13.14 9.08
N LYS A 31 3.71 -13.54 7.95
CA LYS A 31 4.49 -14.77 7.84
C LYS A 31 5.83 -14.52 7.17
N ALA A 32 6.82 -15.35 7.49
CA ALA A 32 8.16 -15.23 6.91
C ALA A 32 8.13 -15.51 5.40
N CYS A 33 8.81 -14.68 4.64
CA CYS A 33 8.92 -14.84 3.19
C CYS A 33 9.72 -16.09 2.80
N THR A 34 9.27 -16.82 1.79
CA THR A 34 10.01 -17.99 1.26
C THR A 34 10.94 -17.65 0.09
N ILE A 35 10.87 -16.43 -0.44
CA ILE A 35 11.67 -16.00 -1.58
C ILE A 35 13.06 -15.47 -1.15
N TYR A 36 14.05 -15.64 -2.03
CA TYR A 36 15.42 -15.15 -1.81
C TYR A 36 15.47 -13.62 -1.71
N LEU A 37 16.20 -13.11 -0.71
CA LEU A 37 16.39 -11.68 -0.43
C LEU A 37 15.09 -10.88 -0.31
N ALA A 38 14.03 -11.46 0.27
CA ALA A 38 12.82 -10.72 0.57
C ALA A 38 13.10 -9.56 1.54
N GLN A 39 12.89 -8.33 1.06
CA GLN A 39 13.12 -7.10 1.82
C GLN A 39 11.86 -6.24 1.93
N TYR A 40 10.82 -6.54 1.14
CA TYR A 40 9.65 -5.70 1.01
C TYR A 40 8.35 -6.50 1.12
N CYS A 41 7.38 -5.91 1.81
CA CYS A 41 5.97 -6.25 1.76
C CYS A 41 5.32 -5.48 0.61
N VAL A 42 4.62 -6.16 -0.28
CA VAL A 42 3.86 -5.53 -1.36
C VAL A 42 2.38 -5.74 -1.12
N LYS A 43 1.60 -4.71 -1.40
CA LYS A 43 0.15 -4.77 -1.63
C LYS A 43 -0.16 -4.19 -3.00
N VAL A 44 -0.92 -4.91 -3.80
CA VAL A 44 -1.47 -4.46 -5.08
C VAL A 44 -2.98 -4.52 -5.02
N THR A 45 -3.63 -3.52 -5.58
CA THR A 45 -5.08 -3.34 -5.57
C THR A 45 -5.50 -3.00 -6.99
N GLY A 46 -6.58 -3.61 -7.49
CA GLY A 46 -6.96 -3.52 -8.90
C GLY A 46 -6.39 -4.68 -9.71
N ILE A 47 -5.91 -4.42 -10.93
CA ILE A 47 -5.38 -5.50 -11.80
C ILE A 47 -3.91 -5.79 -11.48
N TRP A 48 -3.61 -7.07 -11.22
CA TRP A 48 -2.26 -7.60 -11.09
C TRP A 48 -2.15 -8.96 -11.78
N GLY A 49 -1.20 -9.13 -12.70
CA GLY A 49 -1.01 -10.40 -13.40
C GLY A 49 -2.25 -10.92 -14.13
N GLY A 50 -3.12 -10.01 -14.61
CA GLY A 50 -4.39 -10.35 -15.26
C GLY A 50 -5.55 -10.63 -14.31
N ILE A 51 -5.34 -10.57 -13.00
CA ILE A 51 -6.37 -10.84 -11.99
C ILE A 51 -6.80 -9.51 -11.35
N VAL A 52 -8.11 -9.28 -11.26
CA VAL A 52 -8.68 -8.14 -10.54
C VAL A 52 -8.85 -8.52 -9.08
N GLY A 53 -8.28 -7.73 -8.16
CA GLY A 53 -8.41 -8.00 -6.75
C GLY A 53 -7.44 -7.23 -5.86
N THR A 54 -7.32 -7.68 -4.62
CA THR A 54 -6.24 -7.30 -3.71
C THR A 54 -5.27 -8.48 -3.62
N HIS A 55 -3.99 -8.19 -3.82
CA HIS A 55 -2.91 -9.16 -3.76
C HIS A 55 -1.84 -8.64 -2.80
N ARG A 56 -1.37 -9.51 -1.91
CA ARG A 56 -0.28 -9.18 -0.99
C ARG A 56 0.77 -10.28 -1.05
N PHE A 57 2.02 -9.89 -1.17
CA PHE A 57 3.12 -10.82 -1.40
C PHE A 57 4.47 -10.24 -0.97
N CYS A 58 5.45 -11.12 -0.80
CA CYS A 58 6.86 -10.76 -0.60
C CYS A 58 7.53 -10.28 -1.89
N SER A 59 8.44 -9.31 -1.78
CA SER A 59 9.31 -8.91 -2.88
C SER A 59 10.75 -8.67 -2.41
N SER A 60 11.72 -8.98 -3.27
CA SER A 60 13.12 -8.57 -3.12
C SER A 60 13.40 -7.16 -3.65
N LYS A 61 12.42 -6.56 -4.33
CA LYS A 61 12.52 -5.23 -4.93
C LYS A 61 11.39 -4.31 -4.47
N ASP A 62 11.69 -3.03 -4.37
CA ASP A 62 10.69 -1.99 -4.21
C ASP A 62 9.91 -1.82 -5.54
N LEU A 63 8.58 -1.97 -5.50
CA LEU A 63 7.70 -1.80 -6.66
C LEU A 63 7.07 -0.40 -6.72
N GLY A 64 7.34 0.42 -5.70
CA GLY A 64 6.87 1.78 -5.51
C GLY A 64 5.58 1.87 -4.70
N ASP A 65 5.09 3.10 -4.61
CA ASP A 65 3.87 3.46 -3.89
C ASP A 65 3.05 4.45 -4.74
N ARG A 66 2.25 3.94 -5.67
CA ARG A 66 1.50 4.76 -6.63
C ARG A 66 0.29 4.03 -7.20
N CYS A 67 -0.68 4.81 -7.67
CA CYS A 67 -1.75 4.33 -8.53
C CYS A 67 -1.57 4.89 -9.93
N GLN A 68 -1.69 4.06 -10.95
CA GLN A 68 -1.55 4.49 -12.34
C GLN A 68 -2.73 4.01 -13.15
N ASN A 69 -3.18 4.86 -14.08
CA ASN A 69 -4.23 4.51 -15.00
C ASN A 69 -3.67 3.63 -16.13
N VAL A 70 -4.38 2.55 -16.42
CA VAL A 70 -4.03 1.58 -17.46
C VAL A 70 -5.26 1.36 -18.34
N ILE A 71 -5.04 1.35 -19.65
CA ILE A 71 -6.05 1.07 -20.67
C ILE A 71 -5.54 -0.13 -21.44
N TYR A 72 -6.39 -1.14 -21.62
CA TYR A 72 -6.07 -2.29 -22.47
C TYR A 72 -6.78 -2.15 -23.82
N PRO A 73 -6.14 -2.57 -24.92
CA PRO A 73 -6.68 -2.37 -26.27
C PRO A 73 -7.90 -3.22 -26.61
N ASP A 74 -8.22 -4.24 -25.81
CA ASP A 74 -9.31 -5.19 -26.04
C ASP A 74 -10.68 -4.74 -25.51
N HIS A 75 -10.74 -3.66 -24.72
CA HIS A 75 -11.99 -3.13 -24.18
C HIS A 75 -11.91 -1.62 -23.82
N ASP A 76 -13.05 -0.95 -23.73
CA ASP A 76 -13.11 0.49 -23.40
C ASP A 76 -13.04 0.81 -21.90
N ARG A 77 -12.59 -0.14 -21.06
CA ARG A 77 -12.47 0.06 -19.62
C ARG A 77 -11.09 0.57 -19.23
N MET A 78 -11.09 1.67 -18.49
CA MET A 78 -9.92 2.20 -17.80
C MET A 78 -9.81 1.58 -16.41
N TYR A 79 -8.64 1.04 -16.09
CA TYR A 79 -8.31 0.55 -14.75
C TYR A 79 -7.35 1.49 -14.06
N ARG A 80 -7.40 1.50 -12.74
CA ARG A 80 -6.47 2.27 -11.91
C ARG A 80 -5.89 1.38 -10.81
N PRO A 81 -5.00 0.43 -11.16
CA PRO A 81 -4.31 -0.35 -10.15
C PRO A 81 -3.42 0.53 -9.27
N CYS A 82 -3.30 0.15 -8.01
CA CYS A 82 -2.38 0.75 -7.06
C CYS A 82 -1.36 -0.29 -6.58
N VAL A 83 -0.11 0.12 -6.45
CA VAL A 83 0.95 -0.62 -5.77
C VAL A 83 1.34 0.15 -4.51
N HIS A 84 1.54 -0.58 -3.41
CA HIS A 84 2.08 -0.06 -2.17
C HIS A 84 3.20 -0.99 -1.71
N THR A 85 4.39 -0.43 -1.49
CA THR A 85 5.57 -1.17 -1.03
C THR A 85 6.08 -0.58 0.27
N CYS A 86 6.41 -1.45 1.23
CA CYS A 86 6.90 -1.06 2.55
C CYS A 86 7.82 -2.16 3.11
N SER A 87 8.62 -1.86 4.14
CA SER A 87 9.68 -2.76 4.63
C SER A 87 9.57 -3.17 6.10
N ALA A 88 8.52 -2.75 6.80
CA ALA A 88 8.25 -3.18 8.17
C ALA A 88 7.36 -4.42 8.21
N ASP A 89 7.40 -5.18 9.30
CA ASP A 89 6.57 -6.38 9.44
C ASP A 89 5.08 -6.02 9.40
N GLY A 90 4.33 -6.75 8.57
CA GLY A 90 2.89 -6.57 8.39
C GLY A 90 2.44 -5.22 7.82
N CYS A 91 3.36 -4.34 7.38
CA CYS A 91 3.04 -2.97 6.98
C CYS A 91 2.08 -2.87 5.79
N ASN A 92 2.01 -3.91 4.94
CA ASN A 92 1.09 -3.99 3.81
C ASN A 92 -0.37 -4.26 4.22
N SER A 93 -0.70 -4.13 5.51
CA SER A 93 -2.06 -4.05 6.03
C SER A 93 -2.72 -2.69 5.79
N ALA A 94 -1.92 -1.62 5.62
CA ALA A 94 -2.44 -0.27 5.48
C ALA A 94 -3.37 -0.15 4.27
N ALA A 95 -4.45 0.61 4.44
CA ALA A 95 -5.25 1.06 3.30
C ALA A 95 -4.42 2.03 2.46
N THR A 96 -4.59 1.94 1.14
CA THR A 96 -3.85 2.76 0.19
C THR A 96 -4.44 4.16 0.18
N TYR A 97 -4.13 4.97 1.20
CA TYR A 97 -4.57 6.35 1.25
C TYR A 97 -3.63 7.19 0.41
N TRP A 98 -4.17 7.87 -0.60
CA TRP A 98 -3.52 9.03 -1.19
C TRP A 98 -3.39 10.10 -0.11
N THR A 99 -2.30 10.06 0.66
CA THR A 99 -1.88 11.25 1.38
C THR A 99 -1.46 12.26 0.32
N LYS A 100 -2.36 13.19 -0.02
CA LYS A 100 -1.89 14.52 -0.40
C LYS A 100 -1.01 14.93 0.77
N ARG A 101 0.31 14.90 0.62
CA ARG A 101 1.23 15.44 1.62
C ARG A 101 0.78 16.88 1.85
N THR A 102 0.02 17.09 2.91
CA THR A 102 -0.52 18.40 3.24
C THR A 102 0.67 19.27 3.58
N ILE A 103 0.73 20.44 2.93
CA ILE A 103 1.71 21.51 3.10
C ILE A 103 1.55 22.16 4.50
N ALA A 104 1.25 21.37 5.53
CA ALA A 104 1.02 21.86 6.89
C ALA A 104 2.33 22.31 7.57
N PHE A 105 3.47 21.76 7.15
CA PHE A 105 4.78 22.10 7.71
C PHE A 105 5.33 23.47 7.25
N ILE A 106 4.90 23.99 6.09
CA ILE A 106 5.37 25.31 5.62
C ILE A 106 4.66 26.44 6.36
N ILE A 107 3.37 26.28 6.66
CA ILE A 107 2.55 27.33 7.28
C ILE A 107 3.06 27.64 8.70
N THR A 108 3.39 26.63 9.51
CA THR A 108 3.91 26.84 10.86
C THR A 108 5.29 27.52 10.87
N ALA A 109 6.18 27.17 9.93
CA ALA A 109 7.49 27.81 9.80
C ALA A 109 7.37 29.31 9.46
N VAL A 110 6.50 29.66 8.51
CA VAL A 110 6.25 31.07 8.15
C VAL A 110 5.67 31.86 9.32
N PHE A 111 4.71 31.30 10.07
CA PHE A 111 4.16 31.97 11.26
C PHE A 111 5.19 32.19 12.38
N VAL A 112 6.12 31.24 12.59
CA VAL A 112 7.21 31.42 13.57
C VAL A 112 8.19 32.50 13.10
N SER A 113 8.61 32.49 11.83
CA SER A 113 9.51 33.51 11.28
C SER A 113 8.91 34.92 11.32
N LEU A 114 7.62 35.08 11.01
CA LEU A 114 6.93 36.36 11.14
C LEU A 114 6.84 36.84 12.60
N LYS A 115 6.72 35.91 13.55
CA LYS A 115 6.67 36.24 14.98
C LYS A 115 8.06 36.59 15.54
N MET A 116 9.13 36.02 14.97
CA MET A 116 10.51 36.34 15.34
C MET A 116 11.01 37.66 14.75
N MET A 117 10.48 38.11 13.61
CA MET A 117 10.86 39.40 13.01
C MET A 117 10.14 40.62 13.65
N LYS A 118 9.32 40.38 14.67
CA LYS A 118 8.51 41.40 15.36
C LYS A 118 8.92 41.64 16.82
N PHE A 119 10.12 41.20 17.20
CA PHE A 119 10.79 41.51 18.47
C PHE A 119 12.12 42.22 18.20
#